data_AF-A0A7S0FJI3-F1
#
_entry.id   AF-A0A7S0FJI3-F1
#
_cell.length_a   1.000
_cell.length_b   1.000
_cell.length_c   1.000
_cell.angle_alpha   90.00
_cell.angle_beta   90.00
_cell.angle_gamma   90.00
#
_symmetry.space_group_name_H-M   'P 1'
#
loop_
_entity.id
_entity.type
_entity.pdbx_description
1 polymer ?
#
loop_
_entity_poly.entity_id
_entity_poly.type
_entity_poly.pdbx_seq_one_letter_code
_entity_poly.pdbx_strand_id
1 'polypeptide(L)'
;MQFLFPSLGLSLAASNADTQSMDRVPPKNDESIVFARGEGARLFQHTCIRALIPAIAAHFVHLIGFGSLMLIFERRFLFAGDCGTLSGDLNWRHVARCDAVRQYSGPVKDWAGSLMLAELALCLVVLSSSFLSRTELIKGKNPWRANPLWGWGFLASLLLILFYLIATLDNGVWGALPWYFYVVAIIMPSLGVMTSELVKRSDQKQEYRAEK
;
A
#
# COMPACT_ATOMS: atom_id res chain seq x y z
N MET A 1 -11.22 -5.46 -2.67
CA MET A 1 -10.04 -6.35 -2.85
C MET A 1 -10.25 -7.49 -3.83
N GLN A 2 -11.40 -8.20 -3.80
CA GLN A 2 -11.66 -9.37 -4.66
C GLN A 2 -11.58 -9.09 -6.17
N PHE A 3 -11.81 -7.86 -6.64
CA PHE A 3 -11.65 -7.47 -8.05
C PHE A 3 -10.31 -6.79 -8.35
N LEU A 4 -9.68 -6.18 -7.34
CA LEU A 4 -8.48 -5.37 -7.48
C LEU A 4 -7.22 -6.25 -7.59
N PHE A 5 -7.14 -7.34 -6.81
CA PHE A 5 -6.00 -8.25 -6.90
C PHE A 5 -5.97 -9.11 -8.16
N PRO A 6 -7.10 -9.67 -8.65
CA PRO A 6 -7.08 -10.40 -9.91
C PRO A 6 -6.77 -9.52 -11.12
N SER A 7 -7.28 -8.28 -11.16
CA SER A 7 -6.99 -7.37 -12.28
C SER A 7 -5.51 -6.96 -12.32
N LEU A 8 -4.91 -6.61 -11.17
CA LEU A 8 -3.48 -6.37 -11.08
C LEU A 8 -2.67 -7.64 -11.36
N GLY A 9 -3.06 -8.79 -10.81
CA GLY A 9 -2.38 -10.06 -10.99
C GLY A 9 -2.36 -10.54 -12.45
N LEU A 10 -3.50 -10.45 -13.15
CA LEU A 10 -3.59 -10.79 -14.57
C LEU A 10 -2.75 -9.84 -15.43
N SER A 11 -2.73 -8.56 -15.10
CA SER A 11 -1.91 -7.58 -15.82
C SER A 11 -0.41 -7.83 -15.65
N LEU A 12 0.02 -8.26 -14.45
CA LEU A 12 1.40 -8.66 -14.17
C LEU A 12 1.74 -10.00 -14.82
N ALA A 13 0.83 -10.97 -14.85
CA ALA A 13 1.05 -12.24 -15.55
C ALA A 13 1.23 -12.07 -17.07
N ALA A 14 0.65 -11.01 -17.64
CA ALA A 14 0.80 -10.64 -19.04
C ALA A 14 2.07 -9.80 -19.32
N SER A 15 2.95 -9.59 -18.34
CA SER A 15 4.20 -8.84 -18.56
C SER A 15 5.15 -9.64 -19.46
N ASN A 16 5.69 -8.98 -20.47
CA ASN A 16 6.78 -9.55 -21.26
C ASN A 16 7.97 -9.86 -20.37
N ALA A 17 8.56 -11.05 -20.54
CA ALA A 17 9.75 -11.46 -19.81
C ALA A 17 10.91 -10.49 -20.04
N ASP A 18 11.78 -10.34 -19.05
CA ASP A 18 13.00 -9.56 -19.18
C ASP A 18 13.88 -10.18 -20.29
N THR A 19 14.25 -9.39 -21.30
CA THR A 19 14.97 -9.88 -22.48
C THR A 19 16.28 -10.57 -22.10
N GLN A 20 16.98 -10.03 -21.10
CA GLN A 20 18.20 -10.64 -20.56
C GLN A 20 17.97 -12.01 -19.91
N SER A 21 16.77 -12.31 -19.39
CA SER A 21 16.47 -13.63 -18.82
C SER A 21 16.02 -14.63 -19.89
N MET A 22 15.46 -14.15 -21.01
CA MET A 22 15.02 -14.97 -22.14
C MET A 22 16.17 -15.45 -23.03
N ASP A 23 17.25 -14.67 -23.11
CA ASP A 23 18.47 -15.05 -23.82
C ASP A 23 19.28 -16.13 -23.08
N ARG A 24 18.87 -16.48 -21.85
CA ARG A 24 19.56 -17.45 -20.98
C ARG A 24 18.82 -18.77 -20.99
N VAL A 25 19.59 -19.86 -21.01
CA VAL A 25 19.04 -21.21 -20.84
C VAL A 25 18.42 -21.28 -19.44
N PRO A 26 17.11 -21.55 -19.30
CA PRO A 26 16.51 -21.68 -17.98
C PRO A 26 17.20 -22.83 -17.24
N PRO A 27 17.59 -22.66 -15.97
CA PRO A 27 18.17 -23.73 -15.15
C PRO A 27 17.07 -24.73 -14.81
N LYS A 28 16.64 -25.52 -15.80
CA LYS A 28 15.42 -26.30 -15.69
C LYS A 28 15.67 -27.75 -15.29
N ASN A 29 16.93 -28.19 -15.14
CA ASN A 29 17.28 -29.57 -14.81
C ASN A 29 18.69 -29.73 -14.19
N ASP A 30 19.23 -28.69 -13.56
CA ASP A 30 20.50 -28.83 -12.85
C ASP A 30 20.21 -29.24 -11.40
N GLU A 31 20.43 -30.51 -11.05
CA GLU A 31 20.25 -31.03 -9.68
C GLU A 31 21.13 -30.28 -8.65
N SER A 32 22.10 -29.52 -9.13
CA SER A 32 22.97 -28.63 -8.35
C SER A 32 22.29 -27.34 -7.87
N ILE A 33 21.17 -26.92 -8.48
CA ILE A 33 20.44 -25.69 -8.11
C ILE A 33 19.34 -26.05 -7.11
N VAL A 34 19.76 -26.35 -5.89
CA VAL A 34 18.84 -26.49 -4.75
C VAL A 34 18.49 -25.09 -4.26
N PHE A 35 17.19 -24.74 -4.26
CA PHE A 35 16.70 -23.49 -3.68
C PHE A 35 17.17 -23.41 -2.23
N ALA A 36 18.26 -22.68 -1.99
CA ALA A 36 18.94 -22.77 -0.72
C ALA A 36 18.08 -22.13 0.36
N ARG A 37 18.11 -22.68 1.58
CA ARG A 37 17.37 -22.14 2.73
C ARG A 37 17.62 -20.63 2.94
N GLY A 38 18.82 -20.15 2.59
CA GLY A 38 19.19 -18.73 2.60
C GLY A 38 18.49 -17.87 1.54
N GLU A 39 18.21 -18.41 0.35
CA GLU A 39 17.46 -17.71 -0.70
C GLU A 39 15.98 -17.56 -0.34
N GLY A 40 15.39 -18.61 0.24
CA GLY A 40 14.02 -18.55 0.76
C GLY A 40 13.87 -17.54 1.91
N ALA A 41 14.80 -17.55 2.88
CA ALA A 41 14.80 -16.58 3.98
C ALA A 41 14.93 -15.14 3.48
N ARG A 42 15.80 -14.91 2.48
CA ARG A 42 15.97 -13.59 1.85
C ARG A 42 14.71 -13.14 1.11
N LEU A 43 14.12 -14.01 0.29
CA LEU A 43 12.90 -13.69 -0.45
C LEU A 43 11.76 -13.31 0.50
N PHE A 44 11.64 -14.05 1.61
CA PHE A 44 10.68 -13.74 2.66
C PHE A 44 10.96 -12.35 3.29
N GLN A 45 12.20 -12.07 3.70
CA GLN A 45 12.58 -10.77 4.26
C GLN A 45 12.30 -9.62 3.30
N HIS A 46 12.68 -9.76 2.02
CA HIS A 46 12.43 -8.77 0.98
C HIS A 46 10.93 -8.52 0.78
N THR A 47 10.11 -9.58 0.83
CA THR A 47 8.65 -9.47 0.76
C THR A 47 8.09 -8.72 1.97
N CYS A 48 8.56 -9.03 3.18
CA CYS A 48 8.16 -8.30 4.39
C CYS A 48 8.53 -6.81 4.32
N ILE A 49 9.73 -6.48 3.84
CA ILE A 49 10.17 -5.08 3.69
C ILE A 49 9.28 -4.34 2.69
N ARG A 50 8.93 -4.97 1.55
CA ARG A 50 8.03 -4.40 0.55
C ARG A 50 6.60 -4.21 1.07
N ALA A 51 6.12 -5.10 1.94
CA ALA A 51 4.79 -5.02 2.54
C ALA A 51 4.69 -4.03 3.72
N LEU A 52 5.81 -3.67 4.33
CA LEU A 52 5.84 -2.83 5.54
C LEU A 52 5.29 -1.41 5.29
N ILE A 53 5.72 -0.76 4.21
CA ILE A 53 5.32 0.62 3.92
C ILE A 53 3.80 0.73 3.65
N PRO A 54 3.19 -0.11 2.78
CA PRO A 54 1.74 -0.12 2.61
C PRO A 54 0.96 -0.37 3.92
N ALA A 55 1.47 -1.27 4.78
CA ALA A 55 0.84 -1.57 6.05
C ALA A 55 0.89 -0.37 7.01
N ILE A 56 2.05 0.29 7.14
CA ILE A 56 2.22 1.49 7.97
C ILE A 56 1.32 2.61 7.45
N ALA A 57 1.33 2.85 6.14
CA ALA A 57 0.53 3.89 5.50
C ALA A 57 -0.95 3.75 5.82
N ALA A 58 -1.51 2.56 5.59
CA ALA A 58 -2.92 2.27 5.85
C ALA A 58 -3.30 2.52 7.32
N HIS A 59 -2.51 2.01 8.26
CA HIS A 59 -2.80 2.20 9.69
C HIS A 59 -2.63 3.66 10.14
N PHE A 60 -1.67 4.39 9.57
CA PHE A 60 -1.45 5.79 9.90
C PHE A 60 -2.59 6.68 9.39
N VAL A 61 -3.03 6.44 8.16
CA VAL A 61 -4.22 7.06 7.57
C VAL A 61 -5.46 6.72 8.40
N HIS A 62 -5.63 5.46 8.83
CA HIS A 62 -6.72 5.07 9.71
C HIS A 62 -6.71 5.85 11.02
N LEU A 63 -5.57 5.91 11.72
CA LEU A 63 -5.44 6.60 13.01
C LEU A 63 -5.75 8.09 12.91
N ILE A 64 -5.22 8.75 11.88
CA ILE A 64 -5.47 10.18 11.64
C ILE A 64 -6.94 10.39 11.27
N GLY A 65 -7.45 9.63 10.31
CA GLY A 65 -8.81 9.77 9.80
C GLY A 65 -9.84 9.52 10.89
N PHE A 66 -9.74 8.38 11.57
CA PHE A 66 -10.64 8.02 12.66
C PHE A 66 -10.60 9.05 13.79
N GLY A 67 -9.41 9.42 14.27
CA GLY A 67 -9.30 10.39 15.36
C GLY A 67 -9.82 11.78 14.98
N SER A 68 -9.58 12.24 13.75
CA SER A 68 -10.06 13.55 13.29
C SER A 68 -11.58 13.57 13.11
N LEU A 69 -12.15 12.50 12.54
CA LEU A 69 -13.59 12.38 12.34
C LEU A 69 -14.33 12.24 13.68
N MET A 70 -13.79 11.51 14.65
CA MET A 70 -14.37 11.41 15.99
C MET A 70 -14.47 12.78 16.69
N LEU A 71 -13.47 13.64 16.51
CA LEU A 71 -13.45 14.98 17.12
C LEU A 71 -14.53 15.93 16.56
N ILE A 72 -14.91 15.72 15.30
CA ILE A 72 -15.85 16.57 14.56
C ILE A 72 -17.26 16.02 14.66
N PHE A 73 -17.47 14.73 14.37
CA PHE A 73 -18.80 14.13 14.28
C PHE A 73 -19.27 13.49 15.60
N GLU A 74 -18.36 13.02 16.45
CA GLU A 74 -18.69 12.18 17.63
C GLU A 74 -18.19 12.79 18.94
N ARG A 75 -18.11 14.13 19.00
CA ARG A 75 -17.56 14.84 20.16
C ARG A 75 -18.32 14.54 21.46
N ARG A 76 -19.63 14.31 21.38
CA ARG A 76 -20.47 13.96 22.55
C ARG A 76 -20.09 12.60 23.15
N PHE A 77 -19.81 11.61 22.29
CA PHE A 77 -19.34 10.29 22.72
C PHE A 77 -17.99 10.39 23.43
N LEU A 78 -17.06 11.20 22.89
CA LEU A 78 -15.75 11.39 23.50
C LEU A 78 -15.82 12.03 24.90
N PHE A 79 -16.73 12.99 25.10
CA PHE A 79 -16.95 13.58 26.43
C PHE A 79 -17.63 12.61 27.40
N ALA A 80 -18.58 11.78 26.93
CA ALA A 80 -19.23 10.78 27.76
C ALA A 80 -18.28 9.64 28.17
N GLY A 81 -17.27 9.34 27.34
CA GLY A 81 -16.25 8.33 27.61
C GLY A 81 -15.01 8.85 28.33
N ASP A 82 -15.03 10.08 28.87
CA ASP A 82 -13.90 10.73 29.55
C ASP A 82 -12.59 10.72 28.72
N CYS A 83 -12.70 10.80 27.39
CA CYS A 83 -11.54 10.76 26.48
C CYS A 83 -10.72 12.07 26.43
N GLY A 84 -11.06 13.08 27.26
CA GLY A 84 -10.33 14.33 27.35
C GLY A 84 -10.87 15.27 28.44
N THR A 85 -9.97 16.10 28.99
CA THR A 85 -10.30 17.16 29.96
C THR A 85 -10.92 18.38 29.25
N LEU A 86 -11.91 19.02 29.88
CA LEU A 86 -12.65 20.21 29.43
C LEU A 86 -11.81 21.43 28.98
N SER A 87 -10.49 21.42 29.17
CA SER A 87 -9.61 22.60 29.03
C SER A 87 -8.41 22.44 28.10
N GLY A 88 -8.29 21.32 27.36
CA GLY A 88 -7.16 21.08 26.45
C GLY A 88 -7.58 20.92 24.99
N ASP A 89 -6.70 21.32 24.07
CA ASP A 89 -6.88 21.08 22.63
C ASP A 89 -6.91 19.57 22.35
N LEU A 90 -8.12 19.02 22.26
CA LEU A 90 -8.36 17.63 21.90
C LEU A 90 -7.84 17.38 20.48
N ASN A 91 -6.82 16.53 20.39
CA ASN A 91 -6.17 16.15 19.14
C ASN A 91 -6.40 14.65 18.86
N TRP A 92 -6.32 14.22 17.59
CA TRP A 92 -6.56 12.84 17.16
C TRP A 92 -5.74 11.81 17.93
N ARG A 93 -4.54 12.21 18.41
CA ARG A 93 -3.66 11.38 19.25
C ARG A 93 -4.27 11.01 20.59
N HIS A 94 -5.08 11.89 21.18
CA HIS A 94 -5.76 11.64 22.44
C HIS A 94 -6.91 10.66 22.22
N VAL A 95 -7.67 10.83 21.14
CA VAL A 95 -8.73 9.90 20.74
C VAL A 95 -8.16 8.49 20.51
N ALA A 96 -7.03 8.39 19.81
CA ALA A 96 -6.37 7.10 19.53
C ALA A 96 -5.90 6.36 20.80
N ARG A 97 -5.73 7.05 21.93
CA ARG A 97 -5.32 6.48 23.22
C ARG A 97 -6.49 6.25 24.18
N CYS A 98 -7.71 6.62 23.80
CA CYS A 98 -8.86 6.49 24.69
C CYS A 98 -9.47 5.09 24.62
N ASP A 99 -9.55 4.42 25.76
CA ASP A 99 -10.10 3.06 25.86
C ASP A 99 -11.60 2.99 25.56
N ALA A 100 -12.37 4.05 25.87
CA ALA A 100 -13.79 4.10 25.59
C ALA A 100 -14.11 3.96 24.09
N VAL A 101 -13.17 4.37 23.23
CA VAL A 101 -13.33 4.31 21.77
C VAL A 101 -13.17 2.89 21.23
N ARG A 102 -12.60 1.95 22.01
CA ARG A 102 -12.41 0.56 21.58
C ARG A 102 -13.73 -0.16 21.25
N GLN A 103 -14.80 0.19 21.95
CA GLN A 103 -16.13 -0.39 21.75
C GLN A 103 -17.01 0.45 20.82
N TYR A 104 -16.50 1.57 20.31
CA TYR A 104 -17.27 2.43 19.42
C TYR A 104 -17.65 1.67 18.13
N SER A 105 -18.92 1.78 17.78
CA SER A 105 -19.49 1.26 16.54
C SER A 105 -20.40 2.35 15.98
N GLY A 106 -20.05 2.87 14.82
CA GLY A 106 -20.75 3.98 14.20
C GLY A 106 -20.09 4.40 12.89
N PRO A 107 -20.69 5.37 12.18
CA PRO A 107 -20.30 5.73 10.82
C PRO A 107 -18.84 6.20 10.70
N VAL A 108 -18.31 6.84 11.76
CA VAL A 108 -16.91 7.29 11.77
C VAL A 108 -15.92 6.12 11.65
N LYS A 109 -16.25 4.98 12.25
CA LYS A 109 -15.43 3.76 12.16
C LYS A 109 -15.47 3.20 10.74
N ASP A 110 -16.64 3.20 10.12
CA ASP A 110 -16.82 2.72 8.76
C ASP A 110 -16.08 3.60 7.76
N TRP A 111 -16.24 4.93 7.84
CA TRP A 111 -15.53 5.88 6.99
C TRP A 111 -14.01 5.79 7.14
N ALA A 112 -13.50 5.72 8.38
CA ALA A 112 -12.07 5.54 8.61
C ALA A 112 -11.54 4.19 8.13
N GLY A 113 -12.36 3.13 8.19
CA GLY A 113 -12.07 1.83 7.61
C GLY A 113 -12.00 1.89 6.08
N SER A 114 -12.93 2.59 5.44
CA SER A 114 -12.94 2.82 3.99
C SER A 114 -11.70 3.59 3.53
N LEU A 115 -11.31 4.64 4.25
CA LEU A 115 -10.08 5.40 3.98
C LEU A 115 -8.82 4.53 4.12
N MET A 116 -8.74 3.70 5.17
CA MET A 116 -7.64 2.75 5.37
C MET A 116 -7.53 1.75 4.21
N LEU A 117 -8.65 1.17 3.79
CA LEU A 117 -8.69 0.19 2.70
C LEU A 117 -8.31 0.83 1.36
N ALA A 118 -8.76 2.05 1.11
CA ALA A 118 -8.42 2.80 -0.09
C ALA A 118 -6.92 3.14 -0.14
N GLU A 119 -6.33 3.57 0.98
CA GLU A 119 -4.90 3.84 1.06
C GLU A 119 -4.07 2.58 0.83
N LEU A 120 -4.45 1.46 1.45
CA LEU A 120 -3.78 0.19 1.23
C LEU A 120 -3.87 -0.22 -0.26
N ALA A 121 -5.06 -0.10 -0.86
CA ALA A 121 -5.26 -0.41 -2.27
C ALA A 121 -4.42 0.50 -3.17
N LEU A 122 -4.37 1.80 -2.90
CA LEU A 122 -3.57 2.77 -3.65
C LEU A 122 -2.09 2.42 -3.56
N CYS A 123 -1.58 2.15 -2.35
CA CYS A 123 -0.20 1.70 -2.14
C CYS A 123 0.11 0.45 -2.97
N LEU A 124 -0.77 -0.56 -2.97
CA LEU A 124 -0.55 -1.81 -3.72
C LEU A 124 -0.62 -1.61 -5.24
N VAL A 125 -1.55 -0.81 -5.73
CA VAL A 125 -1.67 -0.45 -7.15
C VAL A 125 -0.39 0.24 -7.62
N VAL A 126 0.11 1.23 -6.87
CA VAL A 126 1.32 1.97 -7.23
C VAL A 126 2.57 1.07 -7.10
N LEU A 127 2.66 0.28 -6.03
CA LEU A 127 3.73 -0.68 -5.80
C LEU A 127 3.82 -1.77 -6.89
N SER A 128 2.69 -2.13 -7.51
CA SER A 128 2.65 -3.13 -8.59
C SER A 128 3.57 -2.79 -9.77
N SER A 129 3.85 -1.49 -9.99
CA SER A 129 4.78 -1.04 -11.02
C SER A 129 6.20 -1.62 -10.85
N SER A 130 6.66 -1.81 -9.62
CA SER A 130 7.97 -2.40 -9.31
C SER A 130 8.04 -3.89 -9.62
N PHE A 131 6.90 -4.57 -9.79
CA PHE A 131 6.80 -6.01 -10.06
C PHE A 131 6.65 -6.35 -11.55
N LEU A 132 6.55 -5.35 -12.45
CA LEU A 132 6.48 -5.57 -13.90
C LEU A 132 7.74 -6.19 -14.51
N SER A 133 8.85 -6.02 -13.83
CA SER A 133 10.11 -6.69 -14.13
C SER A 133 10.65 -7.21 -12.80
N ARG A 134 11.35 -8.34 -12.80
CA ARG A 134 11.94 -8.86 -11.55
C ARG A 134 13.21 -8.10 -11.20
N THR A 135 13.96 -7.68 -12.21
CA THR A 135 15.34 -7.21 -12.03
C THR A 135 15.48 -5.77 -12.51
N GLU A 136 14.88 -5.39 -13.64
CA GLU A 136 15.05 -4.07 -14.23
C GLU A 136 14.41 -2.95 -13.40
N LEU A 137 15.17 -1.90 -13.14
CA LEU A 137 14.66 -0.74 -12.40
C LEU A 137 13.66 0.06 -13.24
N ILE A 138 12.65 0.63 -12.58
CA ILE A 138 11.63 1.48 -13.23
C ILE A 138 12.27 2.65 -14.00
N LYS A 139 13.41 3.18 -13.52
CA LYS A 139 14.15 4.26 -14.19
C LYS A 139 14.69 3.84 -15.56
N GLY A 140 15.03 2.56 -15.75
CA GLY A 140 15.53 2.03 -17.01
C GLY A 140 14.41 1.70 -18.00
N LYS A 141 13.25 1.25 -17.50
CA LYS A 141 12.11 0.84 -18.32
C LYS A 141 10.81 1.35 -17.73
N ASN A 142 10.22 2.35 -18.41
CA ASN A 142 8.97 2.95 -17.97
C ASN A 142 7.84 1.89 -18.00
N PRO A 143 7.11 1.66 -16.89
CA PRO A 143 6.07 0.65 -16.79
C PRO A 143 4.97 0.80 -17.86
N TRP A 144 4.63 2.04 -18.23
CA TRP A 144 3.63 2.34 -19.26
C TRP A 144 4.03 1.87 -20.66
N ARG A 145 5.33 1.84 -20.96
CA ARG A 145 5.86 1.34 -22.24
C ARG A 145 6.12 -0.15 -22.20
N ALA A 146 6.46 -0.69 -21.03
CA ALA A 146 6.74 -2.11 -20.83
C ALA A 146 5.50 -2.98 -21.00
N ASN A 147 4.37 -2.53 -20.43
CA ASN A 147 3.13 -3.28 -20.44
C ASN A 147 1.91 -2.33 -20.49
N PRO A 148 1.35 -2.05 -21.68
CA PRO A 148 0.18 -1.17 -21.79
C PRO A 148 -1.07 -1.75 -21.11
N LEU A 149 -1.18 -3.09 -20.99
CA LEU A 149 -2.29 -3.74 -20.29
C LEU A 149 -2.26 -3.43 -18.78
N TRP A 150 -1.07 -3.40 -18.20
CA TRP A 150 -0.88 -2.92 -16.82
C TRP A 150 -1.30 -1.46 -16.67
N GLY A 151 -0.99 -0.60 -17.64
CA GLY A 151 -1.44 0.80 -17.62
C GLY A 151 -2.97 0.94 -17.55
N TRP A 152 -3.70 0.14 -18.33
CA TRP A 152 -5.17 0.09 -18.26
C TRP A 152 -5.67 -0.48 -16.92
N GLY A 153 -5.04 -1.55 -16.42
CA GLY A 153 -5.38 -2.14 -15.11
C GLY A 153 -5.14 -1.17 -13.94
N PHE A 154 -4.04 -0.42 -14.01
CA PHE A 154 -3.71 0.65 -13.07
C PHE A 154 -4.78 1.75 -13.08
N LEU A 155 -5.14 2.25 -14.28
CA LEU A 155 -6.16 3.29 -14.43
C LEU A 155 -7.53 2.82 -13.92
N ALA A 156 -7.94 1.60 -14.29
CA ALA A 156 -9.18 0.99 -13.82
C ALA A 156 -9.21 0.84 -12.29
N SER A 157 -8.07 0.45 -11.69
CA SER A 157 -7.94 0.33 -10.23
C SER A 157 -8.06 1.69 -9.53
N LEU A 158 -7.46 2.75 -10.10
CA LEU A 158 -7.61 4.11 -9.58
C LEU A 158 -9.06 4.59 -9.64
N LEU A 159 -9.75 4.36 -10.76
CA LEU A 159 -11.17 4.71 -10.90
C LEU A 159 -12.04 3.94 -9.91
N LEU A 160 -11.75 2.66 -9.69
CA LEU A 160 -12.46 1.83 -8.71
C LEU A 160 -12.27 2.35 -7.28
N ILE A 161 -11.05 2.74 -6.90
CA ILE A 161 -10.77 3.33 -5.58
C ILE A 161 -11.54 4.65 -5.42
N LEU A 162 -11.52 5.50 -6.43
CA LEU A 162 -12.21 6.78 -6.41
C LEU A 162 -13.73 6.60 -6.28
N PHE A 163 -14.32 5.71 -7.09
CA PHE A 163 -15.74 5.38 -7.01
C PHE A 163 -16.12 4.80 -5.64
N TYR A 164 -15.29 3.89 -5.11
CA TYR A 164 -15.49 3.32 -3.78
C TYR A 164 -15.52 4.39 -2.70
N LEU A 165 -14.58 5.35 -2.73
CA LEU A 165 -14.53 6.44 -1.75
C LEU A 165 -15.74 7.38 -1.87
N ILE A 166 -16.16 7.73 -3.09
CA ILE A 166 -17.35 8.56 -3.31
C ILE A 166 -18.62 7.86 -2.82
N ALA A 167 -18.73 6.54 -3.01
CA ALA A 167 -19.91 5.78 -2.61
C ALA A 167 -19.99 5.52 -1.10
N THR A 168 -18.86 5.53 -0.39
CA THR A 168 -18.79 5.16 1.03
C THR A 168 -18.68 6.33 1.99
N LEU A 169 -18.11 7.45 1.54
CA LEU A 169 -17.90 8.63 2.39
C LEU A 169 -19.02 9.63 2.23
N ASP A 170 -19.47 10.20 3.35
CA ASP A 170 -20.47 11.27 3.34
C ASP A 170 -19.84 12.62 2.94
N ASN A 171 -20.66 13.55 2.45
CA ASN A 171 -20.23 14.81 1.85
C ASN A 171 -19.40 15.71 2.79
N GLY A 172 -19.55 15.56 4.11
CA GLY A 172 -18.79 16.30 5.12
C GLY A 172 -17.43 15.70 5.50
N VAL A 173 -17.15 14.44 5.14
CA VAL A 173 -15.95 13.72 5.60
C VAL A 173 -14.68 14.32 5.00
N TRP A 174 -14.72 14.68 3.72
CA TRP A 174 -13.58 15.28 3.02
C TRP A 174 -13.15 16.62 3.62
N GLY A 175 -14.11 17.47 4.02
CA GLY A 175 -13.80 18.76 4.65
C GLY A 175 -13.32 18.62 6.11
N ALA A 176 -13.62 17.49 6.75
CA ALA A 176 -13.29 17.23 8.14
C ALA A 176 -11.86 16.68 8.34
N LEU A 177 -11.22 16.18 7.28
CA LEU A 177 -9.88 15.62 7.36
C LEU A 177 -8.81 16.73 7.33
N PRO A 178 -7.77 16.61 8.16
CA PRO A 178 -6.71 17.61 8.21
C PRO A 178 -5.82 17.55 6.95
N TRP A 179 -5.24 18.67 6.53
CA TRP A 179 -4.39 18.74 5.32
C TRP A 179 -3.26 17.69 5.29
N TYR A 180 -2.66 17.38 6.45
CA TYR A 180 -1.55 16.42 6.56
C TYR A 180 -1.99 14.98 6.32
N PHE A 181 -3.29 14.66 6.44
CA PHE A 181 -3.84 13.36 6.04
C PHE A 181 -3.59 13.11 4.56
N TYR A 182 -3.91 14.09 3.71
CA TYR A 182 -3.74 14.00 2.26
C TYR A 182 -2.26 13.92 1.87
N VAL A 183 -1.40 14.65 2.59
CA VAL A 183 0.05 14.59 2.38
C VAL A 183 0.58 13.18 2.63
N VAL A 184 0.16 12.53 3.73
CA VAL A 184 0.54 11.14 4.01
C VAL A 184 0.04 10.20 2.91
N ALA A 185 -1.25 10.29 2.56
CA ALA A 185 -1.88 9.43 1.56
C ALA A 185 -1.22 9.52 0.16
N ILE A 186 -0.71 10.69 -0.21
CA ILE A 186 -0.03 10.91 -1.50
C ILE A 186 1.43 10.45 -1.46
N ILE A 187 2.14 10.69 -0.35
CA ILE A 187 3.57 10.41 -0.25
C ILE A 187 3.86 8.92 -0.02
N MET A 188 3.05 8.24 0.79
CA MET A 188 3.30 6.86 1.20
C MET A 188 3.37 5.85 0.04
N PRO A 189 2.50 5.90 -0.98
CA PRO A 189 2.62 5.03 -2.16
C PRO A 189 3.96 5.19 -2.88
N SER A 190 4.45 6.43 -2.99
CA SER A 190 5.73 6.74 -3.63
C SER A 190 6.92 6.21 -2.82
N LEU A 191 6.87 6.32 -1.49
CA LEU A 191 7.85 5.72 -0.60
C LEU A 191 7.87 4.20 -0.72
N GLY A 192 6.69 3.56 -0.88
CA GLY A 192 6.59 2.12 -1.10
C GLY A 192 7.28 1.66 -2.39
N VAL A 193 7.11 2.39 -3.48
CA VAL A 193 7.85 2.12 -4.73
C VAL A 193 9.34 2.31 -4.53
N MET A 194 9.77 3.39 -3.86
CA MET A 194 11.18 3.65 -3.61
C MET A 194 11.84 2.51 -2.82
N THR A 195 11.21 2.03 -1.74
CA THR A 195 11.73 0.90 -0.96
C THR A 195 11.76 -0.38 -1.78
N SER A 196 10.73 -0.64 -2.60
CA SER A 196 10.70 -1.79 -3.51
C SER A 196 11.85 -1.77 -4.50
N GLU A 197 12.14 -0.61 -5.11
CA GLU A 197 13.27 -0.44 -6.04
C GLU A 197 14.63 -0.61 -5.34
N LEU A 198 14.77 -0.19 -4.07
CA LEU A 198 15.98 -0.45 -3.29
C LEU A 198 16.20 -1.95 -3.04
N VAL A 199 15.13 -2.67 -2.69
CA VAL A 199 15.18 -4.14 -2.55
C VAL A 199 15.54 -4.78 -3.89
N LYS A 200 14.93 -4.31 -4.99
CA LYS A 200 15.21 -4.78 -6.35
C LYS A 200 16.68 -4.61 -6.75
N ARG A 201 17.31 -3.49 -6.38
CA ARG A 201 18.76 -3.30 -6.57
C ARG A 201 19.60 -4.31 -5.78
N SER A 202 19.15 -4.69 -4.59
CA SER A 202 19.81 -5.73 -3.80
C SER A 202 19.70 -7.09 -4.47
N ASP A 203 18.51 -7.42 -4.99
CA ASP A 203 18.26 -8.65 -5.75
C ASP A 203 19.15 -8.72 -7.01
N GLN A 204 19.19 -7.65 -7.82
CA GLN A 204 20.05 -7.56 -9.01
C GLN A 204 21.52 -7.83 -8.71
N LYS A 205 22.05 -7.26 -7.62
CA LYS A 205 23.47 -7.45 -7.23
C LYS A 205 23.79 -8.90 -6.91
N GLN A 206 22.81 -9.65 -6.39
CA GLN A 206 23.01 -11.04 -6.01
C GLN A 206 22.86 -11.97 -7.19
N GLU A 207 21.92 -11.72 -8.09
CA GLU A 207 21.83 -12.45 -9.36
C GLU A 207 23.13 -12.30 -10.16
N TYR A 208 23.66 -11.08 -10.27
CA TYR A 208 24.97 -10.84 -10.91
C TYR A 208 26.14 -11.56 -10.22
N ARG A 209 26.08 -11.79 -8.90
CA ARG A 209 27.11 -12.53 -8.16
C ARG A 209 26.98 -14.04 -8.32
N ALA A 210 25.76 -14.56 -8.40
CA ALA A 210 25.50 -15.96 -8.67
C ALA A 210 25.88 -16.34 -10.11
N GLU A 211 25.91 -15.35 -11.02
CA GLU A 211 26.33 -15.49 -12.41
C GLU A 211 27.86 -15.45 -12.63
N LYS A 212 28.66 -15.12 -11.61
CA LYS A 212 30.14 -15.09 -11.66
C LYS A 212 30.76 -16.29 -10.96
#